data_AF-A0A440A2I7-F1
#
_entry.id   AF-A0A440A2I7-F1
#
_cell.length_a   1.000
_cell.length_b   1.000
_cell.length_c   1.000
_cell.angle_alpha   90.00
_cell.angle_beta   90.00
_cell.angle_gamma   90.00
#
_symmetry.space_group_name_H-M   'P 1'
#
loop_
_entity.id
_entity.type
_entity.pdbx_description
1 polymer ?
#
loop_
_entity_poly.entity_id
_entity_poly.type
_entity_poly.pdbx_seq_one_letter_code
_entity_poly.pdbx_strand_id
1 'polypeptide(L)'
;MSNLIGKKASRELEAWTDASISAATAKGYNPTEFRKMRQRYGTLEAMRLLVTSGDIQTGFKRMQEVGLLDYSLEAGVLRFADEFGVFKRELKQAAAWRLRLLEEAPDVEPNRHSYNR
;
A
#
# COMPACT_ATOMS: atom_id res chain seq x y z
N MET A 1 2.83 -21.70 -10.20
CA MET A 1 2.74 -20.30 -9.76
C MET A 1 3.86 -20.06 -8.77
N SER A 2 4.89 -19.28 -9.14
CA SER A 2 5.96 -18.92 -8.20
C SER A 2 5.36 -18.09 -7.07
N ASN A 3 5.62 -18.43 -5.82
CA ASN A 3 5.10 -17.69 -4.66
C ASN A 3 6.25 -16.87 -4.03
N LEU A 4 6.00 -15.65 -3.55
CA LEU A 4 7.02 -14.85 -2.85
C LEU A 4 7.08 -15.18 -1.34
N ILE A 5 6.20 -16.05 -0.83
CA ILE A 5 6.26 -16.54 0.56
C ILE A 5 7.65 -17.06 0.88
N GLY A 6 8.27 -16.50 1.92
CA GLY A 6 9.60 -16.88 2.39
C GLY A 6 10.76 -16.24 1.62
N LYS A 7 10.52 -15.55 0.51
CA LYS A 7 11.53 -14.72 -0.16
C LYS A 7 11.77 -13.48 0.70
N LYS A 8 13.00 -13.31 1.17
CA LYS A 8 13.41 -12.10 1.90
C LYS A 8 13.49 -10.92 0.94
N ALA A 9 12.91 -9.79 1.34
CA ALA A 9 13.16 -8.52 0.69
C ALA A 9 14.63 -8.10 0.90
N SER A 10 15.11 -7.21 0.06
CA SER A 10 16.40 -6.55 0.27
C SER A 10 16.39 -5.77 1.58
N ARG A 11 17.58 -5.54 2.15
CA ARG A 11 17.71 -4.69 3.35
C ARG A 11 17.19 -3.27 3.11
N GLU A 12 17.32 -2.78 1.87
CA GLU A 12 16.83 -1.46 1.49
C GLU A 12 15.30 -1.40 1.52
N LEU A 13 14.63 -2.41 0.94
CA LEU A 13 13.17 -2.49 0.97
C LEU A 13 12.64 -2.72 2.38
N GLU A 14 13.30 -3.52 3.20
CA GLU A 14 12.92 -3.68 4.62
C GLU A 14 13.05 -2.36 5.39
N ALA A 15 14.17 -1.63 5.24
CA ALA A 15 14.37 -0.35 5.90
C ALA A 15 13.38 0.72 5.42
N TRP A 16 13.10 0.76 4.12
CA TRP A 16 12.08 1.67 3.57
C TRP A 16 10.68 1.33 4.09
N THR A 17 10.35 0.04 4.20
CA THR A 17 9.08 -0.43 4.77
C THR A 17 8.92 -0.02 6.23
N ASP A 18 9.98 -0.17 7.02
CA ASP A 18 9.98 0.24 8.43
C ASP A 18 9.80 1.77 8.57
N ALA A 19 10.47 2.54 7.70
CA ALA A 19 10.31 3.99 7.66
C ALA A 19 8.88 4.40 7.28
N SER A 20 8.25 3.71 6.33
CA SER A 20 6.84 3.93 5.95
C SER A 20 5.89 3.67 7.13
N ILE A 21 6.07 2.56 7.85
CA ILE A 21 5.25 2.25 9.04
C ILE A 21 5.45 3.31 10.13
N SER A 22 6.70 3.76 10.34
CA SER A 22 7.03 4.80 11.31
C SER A 22 6.35 6.14 10.95
N ALA A 23 6.44 6.56 9.69
CA ALA A 23 5.81 7.78 9.20
C ALA A 23 4.28 7.74 9.35
N ALA A 24 3.66 6.61 8.98
CA ALA A 24 2.23 6.39 9.18
C ALA A 24 1.84 6.52 10.67
N THR A 25 2.60 5.86 11.55
CA THR A 25 2.35 5.88 13.00
C THR A 25 2.48 7.28 13.57
N ALA A 26 3.49 8.05 13.14
CA ALA A 26 3.69 9.44 13.56
C ALA A 26 2.53 10.36 13.14
N LYS A 27 1.79 10.00 12.09
CA LYS A 27 0.55 10.68 11.64
C LYS A 27 -0.73 10.12 12.28
N GLY A 28 -0.61 9.24 13.26
CA GLY A 28 -1.76 8.64 13.95
C GLY A 28 -2.46 7.53 13.17
N TYR A 29 -1.84 7.00 12.11
CA TYR A 29 -2.34 5.86 11.34
C TYR A 29 -1.49 4.62 11.60
N ASN A 30 -2.09 3.56 12.16
CA ASN A 30 -1.39 2.29 12.40
C ASN A 30 -1.80 1.27 11.32
N PRO A 31 -0.89 0.85 10.42
CA PRO A 31 -1.21 -0.06 9.32
C PRO A 31 -1.27 -1.52 9.81
N THR A 32 -2.22 -1.81 10.69
CA THR A 32 -2.35 -3.09 11.42
C THR A 32 -2.44 -4.29 10.48
N GLU A 33 -3.25 -4.21 9.42
CA GLU A 33 -3.41 -5.31 8.47
C GLU A 33 -2.12 -5.59 7.70
N PHE A 34 -1.42 -4.56 7.23
CA PHE A 34 -0.11 -4.72 6.60
C PHE A 34 0.91 -5.37 7.55
N ARG A 35 0.95 -4.94 8.82
CA ARG A 35 1.86 -5.54 9.83
C ARG A 35 1.57 -7.03 10.05
N LYS A 36 0.29 -7.42 10.16
CA LYS A 36 -0.11 -8.83 10.27
C LYS A 36 0.29 -9.63 9.04
N MET A 37 0.06 -9.10 7.84
CA MET A 37 0.41 -9.77 6.59
C MET A 37 1.92 -9.91 6.42
N ARG A 38 2.71 -8.87 6.76
CA ARG A 38 4.16 -8.92 6.73
C ARG A 38 4.72 -9.99 7.67
N GLN A 39 4.17 -10.12 8.87
CA GLN A 39 4.55 -11.18 9.80
C GLN A 39 4.22 -12.58 9.27
N ARG A 40 3.08 -12.74 8.59
CA ARG A 40 2.61 -14.04 8.11
C ARG A 40 3.28 -14.49 6.81
N TYR A 41 3.52 -13.57 5.89
CA TYR A 41 3.91 -13.89 4.51
C TYR A 41 5.28 -13.31 4.09
N GLY A 42 5.82 -12.36 4.87
CA GLY A 42 6.99 -11.57 4.49
C GLY A 42 6.62 -10.31 3.70
N THR A 43 7.56 -9.37 3.61
CA THR A 43 7.35 -8.02 3.04
C THR A 43 6.89 -8.05 1.58
N LEU A 44 7.59 -8.79 0.71
CA LEU A 44 7.27 -8.87 -0.71
C LEU A 44 5.87 -9.42 -0.98
N GLU A 45 5.51 -10.52 -0.32
CA GLU A 45 4.21 -11.15 -0.53
C GLU A 45 3.08 -10.32 0.08
N ALA A 46 3.29 -9.71 1.25
CA ALA A 46 2.32 -8.80 1.84
C ALA A 46 2.03 -7.60 0.93
N MET A 47 3.08 -6.95 0.37
CA MET A 47 2.91 -5.87 -0.61
C MET A 47 2.19 -6.36 -1.87
N ARG A 48 2.57 -7.53 -2.39
CA ARG A 48 1.95 -8.12 -3.59
C ARG A 48 0.45 -8.33 -3.40
N LEU A 49 0.04 -8.85 -2.25
CA LEU A 49 -1.36 -9.15 -1.95
C LEU A 49 -2.21 -7.91 -1.71
N LEU A 50 -1.63 -6.82 -1.18
CA LEU A 50 -2.34 -5.58 -0.82
C LEU A 50 -2.49 -4.59 -1.99
N VAL A 51 -1.40 -4.38 -2.74
CA VAL A 51 -1.51 -4.01 -4.16
C VAL A 51 -2.18 -5.23 -4.83
N THR A 52 -2.64 -5.29 -6.07
CA THR A 52 -3.47 -6.43 -6.59
C THR A 52 -4.82 -6.76 -5.88
N SER A 53 -5.04 -6.58 -4.56
CA SER A 53 -6.38 -6.80 -3.96
C SER A 53 -7.40 -5.83 -4.57
N GLY A 54 -8.50 -6.34 -5.11
CA GLY A 54 -9.47 -5.56 -5.90
C GLY A 54 -10.06 -4.33 -5.19
N ASP A 55 -10.09 -4.32 -3.86
CA ASP A 55 -10.57 -3.19 -3.07
C ASP A 55 -9.45 -2.18 -2.78
N ILE A 56 -9.74 -0.89 -3.02
CA ILE A 56 -8.96 0.21 -2.46
C ILE A 56 -9.11 0.14 -0.94
N GLN A 57 -8.06 -0.29 -0.27
CA GLN A 57 -8.11 -0.45 1.17
C GLN A 57 -8.25 0.91 1.85
N THR A 58 -9.01 0.95 2.94
CA THR A 58 -9.17 2.13 3.80
C THR A 58 -7.82 2.70 4.25
N GLY A 59 -6.80 1.84 4.37
CA GLY A 59 -5.42 2.27 4.64
C GLY A 59 -4.82 3.17 3.57
N PHE A 60 -5.02 2.87 2.28
CA PHE A 60 -4.49 3.67 1.19
C PHE A 60 -5.15 5.05 1.12
N LYS A 61 -6.48 5.12 1.30
CA LYS A 61 -7.20 6.40 1.45
C LYS A 61 -6.71 7.20 2.65
N ARG A 62 -6.50 6.54 3.79
CA ARG A 62 -6.00 7.21 5.00
C ARG A 62 -4.61 7.78 4.79
N MET A 63 -3.73 7.11 4.04
CA MET A 63 -2.39 7.61 3.70
C MET A 63 -2.46 8.85 2.80
N GLN A 64 -3.43 8.93 1.88
CA GLN A 64 -3.70 10.15 1.12
C GLN A 64 -4.08 11.33 2.03
N GLU A 65 -5.05 11.12 2.92
CA GLU A 65 -5.54 12.16 3.84
C GLU A 65 -4.43 12.76 4.72
N VAL A 66 -3.43 11.96 5.09
CA VAL A 66 -2.30 12.41 5.93
C VAL A 66 -1.05 12.81 5.14
N GLY A 67 -1.12 12.86 3.81
CA GLY A 67 -0.04 13.30 2.93
C GLY A 67 1.15 12.34 2.85
N LEU A 68 0.91 11.03 2.93
CA LEU A 68 1.93 9.98 2.95
C LEU A 68 1.91 9.07 1.71
N LEU A 69 1.38 9.53 0.57
CA LEU A 69 1.33 8.71 -0.65
C LEU A 69 2.70 8.22 -1.12
N ASP A 70 3.77 9.01 -0.94
CA ASP A 70 5.14 8.61 -1.28
C ASP A 70 5.67 7.45 -0.42
N TYR A 71 5.03 7.19 0.72
CA TYR A 71 5.32 6.06 1.61
C TYR A 71 4.32 4.90 1.45
N SER A 72 3.35 5.02 0.54
CA SER A 72 2.35 3.97 0.28
C SER A 72 2.97 2.69 -0.29
N LEU A 73 2.28 1.56 -0.14
CA LEU A 73 2.76 0.29 -0.67
C LEU A 73 2.91 0.34 -2.20
N GLU A 74 2.06 1.12 -2.88
CA GLU A 74 2.09 1.40 -4.31
C GLU A 74 3.40 2.11 -4.70
N ALA A 75 3.78 3.15 -3.95
CA ALA A 75 5.06 3.84 -4.16
C ALA A 75 6.26 2.89 -3.92
N GLY A 76 6.19 2.07 -2.88
CA GLY A 76 7.20 1.04 -2.60
C GLY A 76 7.31 0.00 -3.73
N VAL A 77 6.18 -0.48 -4.27
CA VAL A 77 6.14 -1.41 -5.40
C VAL A 77 6.77 -0.80 -6.66
N LEU A 78 6.50 0.48 -6.94
CA LEU A 78 7.08 1.16 -8.09
C LEU A 78 8.59 1.37 -7.93
N ARG A 79 9.04 1.70 -6.72
CA ARG A 79 10.46 1.93 -6.39
C ARG A 79 11.29 0.64 -6.39
N PHE A 80 10.74 -0.45 -5.86
CA PHE A 80 11.44 -1.73 -5.69
C PHE A 80 10.93 -2.82 -6.65
N ALA A 81 10.43 -2.41 -7.83
CA ALA A 81 9.74 -3.29 -8.76
C ALA A 81 10.54 -4.53 -9.19
N ASP A 82 11.88 -4.43 -9.20
CA ASP A 82 12.78 -5.52 -9.57
C ASP A 82 12.80 -6.67 -8.55
N GLU A 83 12.47 -6.41 -7.29
CA GLU A 83 12.47 -7.44 -6.24
C GLU A 83 11.33 -8.46 -6.41
N PHE A 84 10.28 -8.09 -7.15
CA PHE A 84 9.09 -8.91 -7.35
C PHE A 84 9.24 -9.94 -8.49
N GLY A 85 10.36 -9.91 -9.23
CA GLY A 85 10.64 -10.87 -10.29
C GLY A 85 9.54 -10.95 -11.34
N VAL A 86 8.92 -12.12 -11.51
CA VAL A 86 7.86 -12.35 -12.51
C VAL A 86 6.61 -11.50 -12.27
N PHE A 87 6.36 -11.06 -11.04
CA PHE A 87 5.20 -10.22 -10.68
C PHE A 87 5.40 -8.74 -10.96
N LYS A 88 6.61 -8.31 -11.33
CA LYS A 88 6.98 -6.90 -11.57
C LYS A 88 5.97 -6.17 -12.46
N ARG A 89 5.59 -6.77 -13.59
CA ARG A 89 4.72 -6.10 -14.58
C ARG A 89 3.32 -5.86 -14.04
N GLU A 90 2.71 -6.91 -13.49
CA GLU A 90 1.38 -6.86 -12.89
C GLU A 90 1.33 -5.85 -11.74
N LEU A 91 2.32 -5.91 -10.84
CA LEU A 91 2.38 -5.03 -9.69
C LEU A 91 2.60 -3.57 -10.06
N LYS A 92 3.45 -3.27 -11.05
CA LYS A 92 3.60 -1.89 -11.55
C LYS A 92 2.30 -1.34 -12.12
N GLN A 93 1.55 -2.15 -12.87
CA GLN A 93 0.26 -1.74 -13.43
C GLN A 93 -0.76 -1.50 -12.33
N ALA A 94 -0.85 -2.43 -11.38
CA ALA A 94 -1.78 -2.35 -10.26
C ALA A 94 -1.48 -1.17 -9.31
N ALA A 95 -0.20 -0.88 -9.06
CA ALA A 95 0.22 0.28 -8.26
C ALA A 95 -0.05 1.61 -8.98
N ALA A 96 0.33 1.71 -10.26
CA ALA A 96 0.10 2.91 -11.06
C ALA A 96 -1.41 3.21 -11.23
N TRP A 97 -2.23 2.18 -11.44
CA TRP A 97 -3.68 2.34 -11.54
C TRP A 97 -4.29 2.86 -10.23
N ARG A 98 -3.89 2.32 -9.07
CA ARG A 98 -4.36 2.80 -7.76
C ARG A 98 -3.99 4.26 -7.49
N LEU A 99 -2.77 4.67 -7.81
CA LEU A 99 -2.34 6.06 -7.64
C LEU A 99 -3.17 7.02 -8.50
N ARG A 100 -3.44 6.65 -9.76
CA ARG A 100 -4.30 7.45 -10.66
C ARG A 100 -5.74 7.60 -10.15
N LEU A 101 -6.33 6.55 -9.59
CA LEU A 101 -7.69 6.64 -9.03
C LEU A 101 -7.81 7.69 -7.92
N LEU A 102 -6.73 7.95 -7.18
CA LEU A 102 -6.72 8.97 -6.14
C LEU A 102 -6.52 10.38 -6.71
N GLU A 103 -5.81 10.51 -7.83
CA GLU A 103 -5.68 11.77 -8.57
C GLU A 103 -6.99 12.15 -9.27
N GLU A 104 -7.74 11.17 -9.78
CA GLU A 104 -9.02 11.35 -10.47
C GLU A 104 -10.23 11.43 -9.52
N ALA A 105 -10.05 11.17 -8.22
CA ALA A 105 -11.07 11.34 -7.19
C ALA A 105 -10.77 12.54 -6.27
N PRO A 106 -10.74 13.79 -6.78
CA PRO A 106 -10.69 14.96 -5.92
C PRO A 106 -12.07 15.09 -5.22
N ASP A 107 -12.10 14.81 -3.92
CA ASP A 107 -13.19 15.17 -3.02
C ASP A 107 -14.60 14.73 -3.47
N VAL A 108 -14.95 13.45 -3.25
CA VAL A 108 -16.36 13.14 -3.00
C VAL A 108 -16.62 13.57 -1.56
N GLU A 109 -17.13 14.80 -1.42
CA GLU A 109 -17.65 15.39 -0.19
C GLU A 109 -18.34 14.30 0.65
N PRO A 110 -18.01 14.11 1.95
CA PRO A 110 -18.75 13.16 2.76
C PRO A 110 -20.18 13.64 2.78
N ASN A 111 -21.07 12.90 2.10
CA ASN A 111 -22.50 13.09 2.17
C ASN A 111 -22.87 12.96 3.65
N ARG A 112 -22.86 14.09 4.36
CA ARG A 112 -23.56 14.29 5.61
C ARG A 112 -25.01 14.05 5.24
N HIS A 113 -25.43 12.78 5.33
CA HIS A 113 -26.82 12.42 5.43
C HIS A 113 -27.34 13.21 6.63
N SER A 114 -27.89 14.36 6.30
CA SER A 114 -28.68 15.19 7.17
C SER A 114 -29.95 14.38 7.39
N TYR A 115 -29.94 13.48 8.37
CA TYR A 115 -31.19 13.05 8.96
C TYR A 115 -31.71 14.23 9.78
N ASN A 116 -32.54 15.04 9.13
CA ASN A 116 -33.48 15.93 9.77
C ASN A 116 -34.69 16.18 8.86
N ARG A 117 -35.69 15.31 8.94
CA ARG A 117 -37.03 15.66 9.44
C ARG A 117 -37.89 14.42 9.60
#